data_AF-A0A3D5HN96-F1
#
_entry.id   AF-A0A3D5HN96-F1
#
_cell.length_a   1.000
_cell.length_b   1.000
_cell.length_c   1.000
_cell.angle_alpha   90.00
_cell.angle_beta   90.00
_cell.angle_gamma   90.00
#
_symmetry.space_group_name_H-M   'P 1'
#
loop_
_entity.id
_entity.type
_entity.pdbx_description
1 polymer ?
#
loop_
_entity_poly.entity_id
_entity_poly.type
_entity_poly.pdbx_seq_one_letter_code
_entity_poly.pdbx_strand_id
1 'polypeptide(L)' 'MTYEEKIDTSFFFIKEQWTNCCTGPALQKMEFHALKLNEVNSSEVTFYNLNDPAKFSRYTFLKKEEDKYKTQ' A
#
# COMPACT_ATOMS: atom_id res chain seq x y z
N MET A 1 -21.98 10.30 -5.49
CA MET A 1 -21.07 10.87 -6.51
C MET A 1 -21.42 12.32 -6.76
N THR A 2 -21.01 13.14 -5.81
CA THR A 2 -20.92 14.59 -5.92
C THR A 2 -19.91 14.97 -7.01
N TYR A 3 -19.84 16.25 -7.35
CA TYR A 3 -18.89 16.75 -8.35
C TYR A 3 -17.43 16.52 -7.91
N GLU A 4 -17.12 16.78 -6.65
CA GLU A 4 -15.80 16.55 -6.07
C GLU A 4 -15.43 15.06 -6.09
N GLU A 5 -16.35 14.17 -5.69
CA GLU A 5 -16.11 12.72 -5.72
C GLU A 5 -15.82 12.20 -7.13
N LYS A 6 -16.37 12.84 -8.18
CA LYS A 6 -16.10 12.51 -9.59
C LYS A 6 -14.69 12.94 -10.03
N ILE A 7 -14.23 14.08 -9.55
CA ILE A 7 -12.88 14.57 -9.85
C ILE A 7 -11.87 13.67 -9.15
N ASP A 8 -12.06 13.38 -7.86
CA ASP A 8 -11.16 12.54 -7.07
C ASP A 8 -11.08 11.11 -7.61
N THR A 9 -12.21 10.53 -8.02
CA THR A 9 -12.20 9.20 -8.68
C THR A 9 -11.43 9.24 -10.00
N SER A 10 -11.56 10.31 -10.78
CA SER A 10 -10.78 10.45 -12.02
C SER A 10 -9.27 10.50 -11.74
N PHE A 11 -8.85 11.23 -10.71
CA PHE A 11 -7.45 11.26 -10.26
C PHE A 11 -6.95 9.88 -9.81
N PHE A 12 -7.75 9.17 -9.01
CA PHE A 12 -7.44 7.84 -8.49
C PHE A 12 -7.21 6.82 -9.62
N PHE A 13 -8.10 6.77 -10.62
CA PHE A 13 -8.03 5.77 -11.69
C PHE A 13 -7.05 6.11 -12.82
N ILE A 14 -6.83 7.40 -13.10
CA ILE A 14 -6.11 7.83 -14.32
C ILE A 14 -4.65 8.23 -14.04
N LYS A 15 -4.39 8.92 -12.92
CA LYS A 15 -3.14 9.69 -12.79
C LYS A 15 -2.08 9.04 -11.89
N GLU A 16 -2.48 8.32 -10.86
CA GLU A 16 -1.54 7.93 -9.79
C GLU A 16 -1.20 6.43 -9.72
N GLN A 17 -1.41 5.67 -10.81
CA GLN A 17 -1.07 4.23 -10.87
C GLN A 17 -1.71 3.36 -9.76
N TRP A 18 -2.64 3.90 -8.96
CA TRP A 18 -3.35 3.15 -7.91
C TRP A 18 -4.07 1.93 -8.47
N THR A 19 -4.46 1.98 -9.74
CA THR A 19 -5.08 0.86 -10.46
C THR A 19 -4.18 -0.38 -10.57
N ASN A 20 -2.87 -0.26 -10.38
CA ASN A 20 -1.96 -1.40 -10.37
C ASN A 20 -2.22 -2.34 -9.18
N CYS A 21 -2.67 -1.79 -8.04
CA CYS A 21 -2.91 -2.54 -6.80
C CYS A 21 -4.38 -2.50 -6.35
N CYS A 22 -5.11 -1.45 -6.70
CA CYS A 22 -6.46 -1.16 -6.24
C CYS A 22 -7.45 -1.19 -7.42
N THR A 23 -7.74 -2.40 -7.91
CA THR A 23 -8.69 -2.67 -9.01
C THR A 23 -9.73 -3.71 -8.62
N GLY A 24 -10.77 -3.86 -9.46
CA GLY A 24 -11.86 -4.80 -9.24
C GLY A 24 -13.03 -4.21 -8.42
N PRO A 25 -14.10 -4.99 -8.18
CA PRO A 25 -15.34 -4.50 -7.57
C PRO A 25 -15.17 -4.03 -6.12
N ALA A 26 -14.15 -4.49 -5.41
CA ALA A 26 -13.81 -4.06 -4.06
C ALA A 26 -12.61 -3.09 -3.99
N LEU A 27 -12.10 -2.62 -5.14
CA LEU A 27 -10.89 -1.80 -5.23
C LEU A 27 -9.66 -2.43 -4.58
N GLN A 28 -9.59 -3.76 -4.57
CA GLN A 28 -8.49 -4.52 -4.03
C GLN A 28 -8.14 -5.65 -4.99
N LYS A 29 -6.91 -5.62 -5.52
CA LYS A 29 -6.36 -6.76 -6.23
C LYS A 29 -5.94 -7.81 -5.21
N MET A 30 -6.24 -9.09 -5.48
CA MET A 30 -5.85 -10.21 -4.62
C MET A 30 -4.38 -10.56 -4.81
N GLU A 31 -3.50 -9.57 -4.67
CA GLU A 31 -2.06 -9.67 -4.87
C GLU A 31 -1.31 -8.99 -3.72
N PHE A 32 -0.13 -9.51 -3.39
CA PHE A 32 0.72 -8.93 -2.37
C PHE A 32 1.82 -8.11 -3.04
N HIS A 33 1.89 -6.83 -2.66
CA HIS A 33 2.92 -5.91 -3.12
C HIS A 33 3.71 -5.43 -1.91
N ALA A 34 5.03 -5.59 -1.94
CA ALA A 34 5.87 -5.02 -0.90
C ALA A 34 5.78 -3.49 -0.96
N LEU A 35 5.60 -2.85 0.20
CA LEU A 35 5.51 -1.40 0.33
C LEU A 35 6.86 -0.81 0.78
N LYS A 36 7.11 0.45 0.43
CA LYS A 36 8.29 1.23 0.87
C LYS A 36 8.11 1.76 2.29
N LEU A 37 7.79 0.87 3.24
CA LEU A 37 7.56 1.26 4.64
C LEU A 37 8.84 1.74 5.35
N ASN A 38 10.01 1.49 4.75
CA ASN A 38 11.29 2.06 5.16
C ASN A 38 11.40 3.57 4.92
N GLU A 39 10.59 4.13 4.02
CA GLU A 39 10.56 5.57 3.69
C GLU A 39 9.42 6.32 4.42
N VAL A 40 8.60 5.62 5.22
CA VAL A 40 7.49 6.23 5.94
C VAL A 40 8.00 7.06 7.11
N ASN A 41 7.65 8.34 7.14
CA ASN A 41 7.92 9.21 8.26
C ASN A 41 7.06 8.80 9.46
N SER A 42 7.68 8.16 10.45
CA SER A 42 7.00 7.70 11.67
C SER A 42 6.25 8.79 12.45
N SER A 43 6.63 10.06 12.29
CA SER A 43 5.96 11.19 12.95
C SER A 43 4.58 11.53 12.37
N GLU A 44 4.28 11.02 11.17
CA GLU A 44 3.00 11.23 10.47
C GLU A 44 1.98 10.12 10.72
N VAL A 45 2.33 9.10 11.53
CA VAL A 45 1.50 7.92 11.76
C VAL A 45 1.23 7.70 13.25
N THR A 46 -0.03 7.83 13.64
CA THR A 46 -0.49 7.82 15.04
C THR A 46 -0.27 6.49 15.78
N PHE A 47 -0.13 5.37 15.04
CA PHE A 47 0.03 4.02 15.60
C PHE A 47 1.20 3.26 14.96
N TYR A 48 2.30 3.95 14.64
CA TYR A 48 3.48 3.32 14.06
C TYR A 48 4.45 2.86 15.13
N ASN A 49 4.66 1.54 15.23
CA ASN A 49 5.73 0.96 16.02
C ASN A 49 6.77 0.33 15.08
N LEU A 50 7.95 0.93 15.05
CA LEU A 50 9.07 0.50 14.19
C LEU A 50 9.56 -0.92 14.54
N ASN A 51 9.31 -1.37 15.76
CA ASN A 51 9.66 -2.71 16.25
C ASN A 51 8.52 -3.73 16.15
N ASP A 52 7.38 -3.36 15.57
CA ASP A 52 6.27 -4.29 15.41
C ASP A 52 6.66 -5.44 14.46
N PRO A 53 6.65 -6.71 14.90
CA PRO A 53 6.95 -7.85 14.05
C PRO A 53 5.97 -8.00 12.87
N ALA A 54 4.76 -7.42 12.95
CA ALA A 54 3.77 -7.42 11.88
C ALA A 54 4.17 -6.57 10.67
N LYS A 55 5.17 -5.68 10.80
CA LYS A 55 5.63 -4.80 9.69
C LYS A 55 6.10 -5.54 8.45
N PHE A 56 6.49 -6.80 8.62
CA PHE A 56 7.01 -7.64 7.54
C PHE A 56 5.93 -8.49 6.85
N SER A 57 4.69 -8.50 7.35
CA SER A 57 3.52 -9.17 6.74
C SER A 57 3.85 -10.51 6.06
N ARG A 58 3.87 -10.56 4.72
CA ARG A 58 4.12 -11.78 3.92
C ARG A 58 5.47 -12.43 4.20
N TYR A 59 6.52 -11.65 4.45
CA TYR A 59 7.83 -12.20 4.85
C TYR A 59 7.74 -13.02 6.13
N THR A 60 6.87 -12.67 7.07
CA THR A 60 6.74 -13.39 8.34
C THR A 60 6.40 -14.87 8.11
N PHE A 61 5.63 -15.16 7.07
CA PHE A 61 5.23 -16.51 6.67
C PHE A 61 6.22 -17.18 5.71
N LEU A 62 6.69 -16.48 4.68
CA LEU A 62 7.49 -17.08 3.60
C LEU A 62 9.01 -17.00 3.83
N LYS A 63 9.47 -16.10 4.71
CA LYS A 63 10.89 -15.83 5.01
C LYS A 63 11.76 -15.49 3.80
N LYS A 64 11.17 -15.03 2.69
CA LYS A 64 11.88 -14.58 1.49
C LYS A 64 12.20 -13.10 1.56
N GLU A 65 13.47 -12.72 1.44
CA GLU A 65 13.89 -11.32 1.59
C GLU A 65 13.19 -10.36 0.60
N GLU A 66 12.80 -10.82 -0.59
CA GLU A 66 12.03 -10.04 -1.58
C GLU A 66 10.65 -9.59 -1.08
N ASP A 67 10.08 -10.27 -0.09
CA ASP A 67 8.76 -9.96 0.50
C ASP A 67 8.86 -9.01 1.72
N LYS A 68 10.06 -8.60 2.17
CA LYS A 68 10.22 -7.71 3.34
C LYS A 68 9.82 -6.26 3.04
N TYR A 69 10.43 -5.69 2.00
CA TYR A 69 10.27 -4.30 1.60
C TYR A 69 10.44 -4.20 0.09
N LYS A 70 9.83 -3.20 -0.54
CA LYS A 70 10.11 -2.91 -1.95
C LYS A 70 11.55 -2.38 -2.06
N THR A 71 12.47 -3.21 -2.53
CA THR A 71 13.79 -2.72 -2.99
C THR A 71 13.58 -1.91 -4.25
N GLN A 72 14.27 -0.76 -4.36
CA GLN A 72 14.30 0.05 -5.58
C GLN A 72 14.71 -0.78 -6.80
#